data_AF-A0A971NM93-F1
#
_entry.id   AF-A0A971NM93-F1
#
_cell.length_a   1.000
_cell.length_b   1.000
_cell.length_c   1.000
_cell.angle_alpha   90.00
_cell.angle_beta   90.00
_cell.angle_gamma   90.00
#
_symmetry.space_group_name_H-M   'P 1'
#
loop_
_entity.id
_entity.type
_entity.pdbx_description
1 polymer ?
#
loop_
_entity_poly.entity_id
_entity_poly.type
_entity_poly.pdbx_seq_one_letter_code
_entity_poly.pdbx_strand_id
1 'polypeptide(L)'
;MQDIAFPDLTEEQKLNPKVRSKVISEFSPLIKYIASRIAIRLPPHIDLNDLINAGVIGLIDAIEKFDASKQIKFKTYAEFRIRGAILDELRSMDWVPRSVRQKARKVEDTYAKLEYALGRPASDEEVAREMKIDIESFHRLISETASVSLLSLDDLGEDDSDMSKRNLLEYILQDEKDWPSHRLRYAEIREMVA
;
A
#
# COMPACT_ATOMS: atom_id res chain seq x y z
N MET A 1 27.41 -3.41 -22.69
CA MET A 1 26.89 -2.81 -21.44
C MET A 1 27.98 -1.87 -20.96
N GLN A 2 27.97 -0.60 -21.39
CA GLN A 2 29.08 0.31 -21.12
C GLN A 2 29.11 0.63 -19.63
N ASP A 3 30.27 0.41 -19.01
CA ASP A 3 30.61 0.90 -17.68
C ASP A 3 30.57 2.44 -17.73
N ILE A 4 29.45 3.00 -17.27
CA ILE A 4 29.30 4.44 -17.11
C ILE A 4 30.09 4.80 -15.85
N ALA A 5 31.38 5.06 -16.04
CA ALA A 5 32.22 5.68 -15.03
C ALA A 5 31.78 7.14 -14.87
N PHE A 6 30.81 7.38 -13.99
CA PHE A 6 30.56 8.72 -13.48
C PHE A 6 31.75 9.12 -12.62
N PRO A 7 32.37 10.29 -12.87
CA PRO A 7 33.53 10.73 -12.11
C PRO A 7 33.10 11.02 -10.68
N ASP A 8 34.03 10.86 -9.75
CA ASP A 8 33.93 11.38 -8.39
C ASP A 8 33.54 12.85 -8.46
N LEU A 9 32.24 13.15 -8.26
CA LEU A 9 31.72 14.50 -8.28
C LEU A 9 32.40 15.28 -7.16
N THR A 10 33.22 16.26 -7.52
CA THR A 10 33.74 17.21 -6.53
C THR A 10 32.58 18.03 -5.95
N GLU A 11 32.73 18.54 -4.72
CA GLU A 11 31.68 19.32 -4.06
C GLU A 11 31.20 20.51 -4.90
N GLU A 12 32.08 21.12 -5.71
CA GLU A 12 31.73 22.18 -6.66
C GLU A 12 30.84 21.69 -7.82
N GLN A 13 31.02 20.45 -8.27
CA GLN A 13 30.23 19.85 -9.34
C GLN A 13 28.83 19.44 -8.86
N LYS A 14 28.70 19.06 -7.58
CA LYS A 14 27.39 18.77 -6.95
C LYS A 14 26.48 20.00 -6.94
N LEU A 15 27.05 21.20 -6.79
CA LEU A 15 26.29 22.45 -6.74
C LEU A 15 25.87 22.96 -8.13
N ASN A 16 26.45 22.45 -9.21
CA ASN A 16 26.16 22.92 -10.56
C ASN A 16 24.83 22.34 -11.09
N PRO A 17 23.81 23.18 -11.37
CA PRO A 17 22.50 22.72 -11.82
C PRO A 17 22.55 21.96 -13.15
N LYS A 18 23.47 22.30 -14.07
CA LYS A 18 23.60 21.59 -15.35
C LYS A 18 24.10 20.15 -15.16
N VAL A 19 25.02 19.95 -14.22
CA VAL A 19 25.57 18.62 -13.91
C VAL A 19 24.49 17.76 -13.25
N ARG A 20 23.74 18.32 -12.28
CA ARG A 20 22.60 17.65 -11.63
C ARG A 20 21.56 17.19 -12.65
N SER A 21 21.13 18.07 -13.56
CA SER A 21 20.12 17.72 -14.58
C SER A 21 20.61 16.60 -15.50
N LYS A 22 21.89 16.60 -15.86
CA LYS A 22 22.49 15.53 -16.67
C LYS A 22 22.48 14.19 -15.94
N VAL A 23 22.90 14.17 -14.67
CA VAL A 23 22.88 12.96 -13.83
C VAL A 23 21.45 12.42 -13.70
N ILE A 24 20.48 13.29 -13.42
CA ILE A 24 19.07 12.88 -13.31
C ILE A 24 18.56 12.26 -14.62
N SER A 25 18.92 12.84 -15.77
CA SER A 25 18.55 12.31 -17.09
C SER A 25 19.15 10.91 -17.32
N GLU A 26 20.42 10.70 -16.98
CA GLU A 26 21.10 9.42 -17.16
C GLU A 26 20.56 8.32 -16.22
N PHE A 27 20.14 8.68 -15.01
CA PHE A 27 19.57 7.75 -14.04
C PHE A 27 18.05 7.55 -14.18
N SER A 28 17.37 8.34 -15.02
CA SER A 28 15.92 8.24 -15.24
C SER A 28 15.44 6.83 -15.62
N PRO A 29 16.12 6.07 -16.52
CA PRO A 29 15.72 4.70 -16.84
C PRO A 29 15.82 3.75 -15.63
N LEU A 30 16.83 3.95 -14.76
CA LEU A 30 17.00 3.15 -13.54
C LEU A 30 15.88 3.45 -12.54
N ILE A 31 15.53 4.72 -12.35
CA ILE A 31 14.43 5.12 -11.47
C ILE A 31 13.12 4.50 -11.96
N LYS A 32 12.81 4.62 -13.25
CA LYS A 32 11.62 4.01 -13.86
C LYS A 32 11.58 2.51 -13.63
N TYR A 33 12.69 1.81 -13.85
CA TYR A 33 12.78 0.37 -13.62
C TYR A 33 12.49 -0.02 -12.15
N ILE A 34 13.08 0.71 -11.18
CA ILE A 34 12.85 0.45 -9.75
C ILE A 34 11.39 0.73 -9.38
N ALA A 35 10.85 1.87 -9.80
CA ALA A 35 9.47 2.29 -9.52
C ALA A 35 8.46 1.28 -10.10
N SER A 36 8.60 0.90 -11.38
CA SER A 36 7.74 -0.10 -12.01
C SER A 36 7.78 -1.45 -11.29
N ARG A 37 8.95 -1.89 -10.82
CA ARG A 37 9.08 -3.15 -10.09
C ARG A 37 8.36 -3.13 -8.74
N ILE A 38 8.34 -1.99 -8.08
CA ILE A 38 7.60 -1.78 -6.82
C ILE A 38 6.09 -1.71 -7.11
N ALA A 39 5.69 -0.98 -8.16
CA ALA A 39 4.29 -0.80 -8.58
C ALA A 39 3.55 -2.12 -8.85
N ILE A 40 4.23 -3.16 -9.36
CA ILE A 40 3.63 -4.49 -9.60
C ILE A 40 3.00 -5.09 -8.33
N ARG A 41 3.48 -4.73 -7.13
CA ARG A 41 3.00 -5.27 -5.86
C ARG A 41 2.03 -4.34 -5.13
N LEU A 42 1.67 -3.24 -5.76
CA LEU A 42 0.86 -2.19 -5.15
C LEU A 42 -0.56 -2.19 -5.73
N PRO A 43 -1.55 -1.72 -4.97
CA PRO A 43 -2.90 -1.52 -5.49
C PRO A 43 -2.93 -0.55 -6.70
N PRO A 44 -3.95 -0.66 -7.58
CA PRO A 44 -4.04 0.13 -8.80
C PRO A 44 -4.27 1.64 -8.56
N HIS A 45 -4.61 2.06 -7.35
CA HIS A 45 -4.83 3.47 -7.01
C HIS A 45 -3.53 4.27 -6.83
N ILE A 46 -2.36 3.60 -6.80
CA ILE A 46 -1.07 4.28 -6.64
C ILE A 46 -0.50 4.61 -8.02
N ASP A 47 -0.29 5.91 -8.30
CA ASP A 47 0.27 6.35 -9.57
C ASP A 47 1.78 6.03 -9.66
N LEU A 48 2.18 5.40 -10.76
CA LEU A 48 3.57 5.13 -11.08
C LEU A 48 4.41 6.42 -11.17
N ASN A 49 3.82 7.52 -11.65
CA ASN A 49 4.51 8.79 -11.79
C ASN A 49 4.93 9.36 -10.42
N ASP A 50 4.11 9.17 -9.38
CA ASP A 50 4.44 9.60 -8.03
C ASP A 50 5.63 8.83 -7.48
N LEU A 51 5.68 7.51 -7.73
CA LEU A 51 6.85 6.69 -7.38
C LEU A 51 8.11 7.12 -8.12
N ILE A 52 7.99 7.47 -9.40
CA ILE A 52 9.13 7.99 -10.17
C ILE A 52 9.61 9.32 -9.59
N ASN A 53 8.70 10.24 -9.25
CA ASN A 53 9.01 11.53 -8.65
C ASN A 53 9.70 11.38 -7.29
N ALA A 54 9.20 10.50 -6.41
CA ALA A 54 9.84 10.15 -5.15
C ALA A 54 11.25 9.59 -5.37
N GLY A 55 11.43 8.75 -6.39
CA GLY A 55 12.74 8.23 -6.78
C GLY A 55 13.72 9.32 -7.25
N VAL A 56 13.24 10.33 -7.98
CA VAL A 56 14.06 11.50 -8.40
C VAL A 56 14.51 12.30 -7.18
N ILE A 57 13.62 12.53 -6.21
CA ILE A 57 13.98 13.20 -4.94
C ILE A 57 15.04 12.38 -4.21
N GLY A 58 14.88 11.05 -4.14
CA GLY A 58 15.88 10.15 -3.54
C GLY A 58 17.24 10.18 -4.24
N LEU A 59 17.27 10.33 -5.57
CA LEU A 59 18.52 10.49 -6.33
C LEU A 59 19.19 11.84 -6.04
N ILE A 60 18.41 12.93 -5.99
CA ILE A 60 18.92 14.25 -5.60
C ILE A 60 19.63 14.17 -4.25
N ASP A 61 18.98 13.54 -3.28
CA ASP A 61 19.50 13.30 -1.95
C ASP A 61 20.77 12.44 -1.95
N ALA A 62 20.85 11.48 -2.88
CA ALA A 62 22.03 10.63 -3.06
C ALA A 62 23.21 11.42 -3.63
N ILE A 63 22.99 12.30 -4.60
CA ILE A 63 24.03 13.16 -5.20
C ILE A 63 24.68 14.04 -4.13
N GLU A 64 23.86 14.66 -3.27
CA GLU A 64 24.36 15.56 -2.23
C GLU A 64 25.18 14.80 -1.17
N LYS A 65 24.69 13.66 -0.70
CA LYS A 65 25.28 12.90 0.41
C LYS A 65 26.33 11.85 -0.01
N PHE A 66 26.60 11.69 -1.30
CA PHE A 66 27.57 10.69 -1.77
C PHE A 66 29.00 11.08 -1.39
N ASP A 67 29.76 10.11 -0.92
CA ASP A 67 31.13 10.25 -0.49
C ASP A 67 31.99 9.19 -1.21
N ALA A 68 32.85 9.68 -2.11
CA ALA A 68 33.74 8.86 -2.92
C ALA A 68 34.81 8.14 -2.10
N SER A 69 35.16 8.65 -0.91
CA SER A 69 36.17 8.04 -0.03
C SER A 69 35.80 6.64 0.45
N LYS A 70 34.51 6.30 0.41
CA LYS A 70 33.97 5.01 0.85
C LYS A 70 34.19 3.87 -0.16
N GLN A 71 34.82 4.13 -1.30
CA GLN A 71 35.13 3.13 -2.35
C GLN A 71 33.91 2.34 -2.86
N ILE A 72 32.71 2.91 -2.77
CA ILE A 72 31.48 2.32 -3.30
C ILE A 72 31.11 3.04 -4.59
N LYS A 73 30.75 2.29 -5.63
CA LYS A 73 30.25 2.89 -6.88
C LYS A 73 28.99 3.72 -6.60
N PHE A 74 28.95 4.95 -7.11
CA PHE A 74 27.78 5.84 -6.95
C PHE A 74 26.47 5.16 -7.35
N LYS A 75 26.46 4.40 -8.46
CA LYS A 75 25.27 3.67 -8.93
C LYS A 75 24.67 2.75 -7.86
N THR A 76 25.51 2.01 -7.14
CA THR A 76 25.06 1.11 -6.07
C THR A 76 24.46 1.92 -4.93
N TYR A 77 25.10 3.01 -4.52
CA TYR A 77 24.59 3.88 -3.46
C TYR A 77 23.26 4.55 -3.85
N ALA A 78 23.18 5.10 -5.07
CA ALA A 78 21.98 5.74 -5.61
C ALA A 78 20.81 4.76 -5.67
N GLU A 79 21.03 3.51 -6.07
CA GLU A 79 19.98 2.49 -6.10
C GLU A 79 19.34 2.27 -4.72
N PHE A 80 20.14 2.19 -3.65
CA PHE A 80 19.63 2.07 -2.28
C PHE A 80 18.84 3.30 -1.85
N ARG A 81 19.32 4.50 -2.19
CA ARG A 81 18.67 5.77 -1.82
C ARG A 81 17.35 5.99 -2.57
N ILE A 82 17.32 5.72 -3.88
CA ILE A 82 16.11 5.80 -4.72
C ILE A 82 15.04 4.85 -4.18
N ARG A 83 15.41 3.58 -3.95
CA ARG A 83 14.48 2.58 -3.41
C ARG A 83 13.96 2.99 -2.03
N GLY A 84 14.83 3.51 -1.17
CA GLY A 84 14.45 4.03 0.15
C GLY A 84 13.42 5.15 0.06
N ALA A 85 13.66 6.15 -0.79
CA ALA A 85 12.76 7.29 -0.97
C ALA A 85 11.37 6.87 -1.47
N ILE A 86 11.30 5.95 -2.44
CA ILE A 86 10.02 5.42 -2.94
C ILE A 86 9.26 4.69 -1.82
N LEU A 87 9.95 3.88 -1.01
CA LEU A 87 9.32 3.18 0.11
C LEU A 87 8.89 4.12 1.22
N ASP A 88 9.57 5.24 1.41
CA ASP A 88 9.19 6.24 2.40
C ASP A 88 7.98 7.06 1.93
N GLU A 89 7.86 7.37 0.64
CA GLU A 89 6.65 7.97 0.04
C GLU A 89 5.44 7.02 0.15
N LEU A 90 5.63 5.73 -0.14
CA LEU A 90 4.58 4.74 0.06
C LEU A 90 4.12 4.68 1.52
N ARG A 91 5.04 4.88 2.47
CA ARG A 91 4.69 4.91 3.90
C ARG A 91 3.98 6.19 4.32
N SER A 92 4.22 7.33 3.68
CA SER A 92 3.47 8.56 3.96
C SER A 92 2.05 8.49 3.40
N MET A 93 1.87 7.79 2.27
CA MET A 93 0.56 7.54 1.65
C MET A 93 -0.24 6.42 2.33
N ASP A 94 0.43 5.37 2.82
CA ASP A 94 -0.19 4.29 3.59
C ASP A 94 -0.69 4.82 4.94
N TRP A 95 -2.00 5.07 5.06
CA TRP A 95 -2.68 5.53 6.29
C TRP A 95 -2.47 4.59 7.51
N VAL A 96 -1.92 3.38 7.35
CA VAL A 96 -1.74 2.40 8.44
C VAL A 96 -0.45 2.67 9.23
N PRO A 97 -0.53 3.14 10.50
CA PRO A 97 0.64 3.47 11.30
C PRO A 97 1.56 2.28 11.56
N ARG A 98 2.86 2.55 11.78
CA ARG A 98 3.86 1.51 12.12
C ARG A 98 3.45 0.66 13.33
N SER A 99 2.83 1.28 14.34
CA SER A 99 2.32 0.60 15.54
C SER A 99 1.24 -0.43 15.20
N VAL A 100 0.34 -0.11 14.28
CA VAL A 100 -0.72 -1.02 13.81
C VAL A 100 -0.10 -2.20 13.05
N ARG A 101 0.87 -1.96 12.16
CA ARG A 101 1.58 -3.05 11.46
C ARG A 101 2.33 -3.98 12.42
N GLN A 102 2.93 -3.43 13.47
CA GLN A 102 3.61 -4.23 14.49
C GLN A 102 2.62 -5.11 15.27
N LYS A 103 1.45 -4.57 15.62
CA LYS A 103 0.38 -5.35 16.25
C LYS A 103 -0.12 -6.47 15.32
N ALA A 104 -0.39 -6.17 14.05
CA ALA A 104 -0.84 -7.14 13.05
C ALA A 104 0.15 -8.30 12.91
N ARG A 105 1.43 -7.99 12.74
CA ARG A 105 2.47 -9.02 12.62
C ARG A 105 2.62 -9.87 13.88
N LYS A 106 2.47 -9.27 15.06
CA LYS A 106 2.49 -10.03 16.32
C LYS A 106 1.34 -11.03 16.39
N VAL A 107 0.16 -10.68 15.89
CA VAL A 107 -0.98 -11.60 15.79
C VAL A 107 -0.67 -12.73 14.82
N GLU A 108 -0.22 -12.42 13.60
CA GLU A 108 0.15 -13.41 12.58
C GLU A 108 1.22 -14.39 13.08
N ASP A 109 2.29 -13.87 13.70
CA ASP A 109 3.36 -14.70 14.27
C ASP A 109 2.83 -15.61 15.39
N THR A 110 1.83 -15.16 16.15
CA THR A 110 1.20 -15.95 17.22
C THR A 110 0.31 -17.05 16.65
N TYR A 111 -0.49 -16.77 15.62
CA TYR A 111 -1.24 -17.79 14.89
C TYR A 111 -0.29 -18.86 14.34
N ALA A 112 0.74 -18.45 13.59
CA ALA A 112 1.69 -19.38 12.99
C ALA A 112 2.39 -20.28 14.04
N LYS A 113 2.76 -19.70 15.18
CA LYS A 113 3.36 -20.45 16.30
C LYS A 113 2.38 -21.48 16.89
N LEU A 114 1.14 -21.10 17.12
CA LEU A 114 0.12 -21.99 17.69
C LEU A 114 -0.28 -23.08 16.70
N GLU A 115 -0.48 -22.74 15.43
CA GLU A 115 -0.80 -23.71 14.38
C GLU A 115 0.31 -24.74 14.20
N TYR A 116 1.58 -24.30 14.25
CA TYR A 116 2.73 -25.21 14.22
C TYR A 116 2.75 -26.16 15.43
N ALA A 117 2.42 -25.67 16.63
CA ALA A 117 2.40 -26.47 17.84
C ALA A 117 1.19 -27.42 17.92
N LEU A 118 0.03 -27.00 17.41
CA LEU A 118 -1.24 -27.73 17.51
C LEU A 118 -1.46 -28.69 16.34
N GLY A 119 -0.80 -28.47 15.19
CA GLY A 119 -1.01 -29.24 13.97
C GLY A 119 -2.40 -29.02 13.33
N ARG A 120 -3.11 -27.97 13.77
CA ARG A 120 -4.44 -27.56 13.30
C ARG A 120 -4.55 -26.03 13.36
N PRO A 121 -5.53 -25.42 12.68
CA PRO A 121 -5.84 -23.99 12.84
C PRO A 121 -6.06 -23.63 14.32
N ALA A 122 -5.49 -22.50 14.75
CA ALA A 122 -5.63 -21.97 16.10
C ALA A 122 -6.93 -21.16 16.24
N SER A 123 -7.61 -21.28 17.38
CA SER A 123 -8.80 -20.46 17.68
C SER A 123 -8.42 -19.07 18.18
N ASP A 124 -9.28 -18.08 17.97
CA ASP A 124 -9.09 -16.71 18.44
C ASP A 124 -8.90 -16.65 19.96
N GLU A 125 -9.59 -17.50 20.73
CA GLU A 125 -9.42 -17.63 22.18
C GLU A 125 -8.09 -18.27 22.59
N GLU A 126 -7.50 -19.12 21.75
CA GLU A 126 -6.16 -19.69 21.98
C GLU A 126 -5.09 -18.63 21.74
N VAL A 127 -5.25 -17.84 20.68
CA VAL A 127 -4.36 -16.74 20.32
C VAL A 127 -4.42 -15.61 21.35
N ALA A 128 -5.61 -15.21 21.77
CA ALA A 128 -5.80 -14.19 22.80
C ALA A 128 -5.11 -14.60 24.13
N ARG A 129 -5.24 -15.87 24.53
CA ARG A 129 -4.56 -16.41 25.71
C ARG A 129 -3.04 -16.40 25.58
N GLU A 130 -2.50 -16.81 24.44
CA GLU A 130 -1.05 -16.77 24.19
C GLU A 130 -0.52 -15.32 24.18
N MET A 131 -1.30 -14.39 23.65
CA MET A 131 -0.99 -12.95 23.66
C MET A 131 -1.20 -12.27 25.02
N LYS A 132 -1.79 -12.98 25.99
CA LYS A 132 -2.15 -12.49 27.35
C LYS A 132 -3.08 -11.28 27.34
N ILE A 133 -4.05 -11.30 26.43
CA ILE A 133 -5.12 -10.29 26.35
C ILE A 133 -6.48 -10.98 26.44
N ASP A 134 -7.50 -10.23 26.83
CA ASP A 134 -8.87 -10.72 26.79
C ASP A 134 -9.39 -10.78 25.35
N ILE A 135 -10.45 -11.57 25.12
CA ILE A 135 -11.01 -11.78 23.79
C ILE A 135 -11.61 -10.51 23.19
N GLU A 136 -12.14 -9.59 24.00
CA GLU A 136 -12.71 -8.33 23.52
C GLU A 136 -11.60 -7.40 23.03
N SER A 137 -10.50 -7.29 23.77
CA SER A 137 -9.29 -6.59 23.36
C SER A 137 -8.67 -7.22 22.12
N PHE A 138 -8.71 -8.54 21.98
CA PHE A 138 -8.26 -9.23 20.77
C PHE A 138 -9.12 -8.86 19.56
N HIS A 139 -10.45 -8.94 19.65
CA HIS A 139 -11.34 -8.52 18.57
C HIS A 139 -11.16 -7.04 18.20
N ARG A 140 -10.95 -6.17 19.20
CA ARG A 140 -10.64 -4.75 18.97
C ARG A 140 -9.31 -4.59 18.23
N LEU A 141 -8.29 -5.34 18.63
CA LEU A 141 -6.98 -5.33 17.96
C LEU A 141 -7.09 -5.80 16.52
N ILE A 142 -7.82 -6.89 16.26
CA ILE A 142 -8.10 -7.38 14.90
C ILE A 142 -8.79 -6.28 14.08
N SER A 143 -9.81 -5.64 14.64
CA SER A 143 -10.51 -4.53 13.98
C SER A 143 -9.63 -3.31 13.72
N GLU A 144 -8.69 -2.98 14.62
CA GLU A 144 -7.72 -1.89 14.40
C GLU A 144 -6.69 -2.24 13.32
N THR A 145 -6.33 -3.52 13.20
CA THR A 145 -5.38 -4.01 12.19
C THR A 145 -6.02 -4.35 10.86
N ALA A 146 -7.34 -4.52 10.81
CA ALA A 146 -8.09 -4.75 9.59
C ALA A 146 -7.80 -3.58 8.64
N SER A 147 -7.07 -3.89 7.57
CA SER A 147 -6.70 -2.89 6.59
C SER A 147 -7.96 -2.49 5.82
N VAL A 148 -8.26 -1.19 5.78
CA VAL A 148 -9.32 -0.68 4.92
C VAL A 148 -8.79 -0.71 3.48
N SER A 149 -9.15 -1.75 2.73
CA SER A 149 -8.91 -1.78 1.29
C SER A 149 -9.92 -0.86 0.62
N LEU A 150 -9.43 0.26 0.06
CA LEU A 150 -10.20 1.07 -0.88
C LEU A 150 -10.39 0.27 -2.16
N LEU A 151 -11.59 -0.27 -2.34
CA LEU A 151 -12.02 -0.93 -3.56
C LEU A 151 -12.80 0.06 -4.40
N SER A 152 -12.51 0.11 -5.70
CA SER A 152 -13.37 0.83 -6.63
C SER A 152 -14.68 0.07 -6.77
N LEU A 153 -15.81 0.75 -6.60
CA LEU A 153 -17.12 0.12 -6.79
C LEU A 153 -17.40 -0.22 -8.25
N ASP A 154 -16.72 0.45 -9.19
CA ASP A 154 -16.80 0.18 -10.63
C ASP A 154 -16.06 -1.11 -11.02
N ASP A 155 -15.07 -1.54 -10.23
CA ASP A 155 -14.23 -2.72 -10.47
C ASP A 155 -14.88 -4.04 -9.99
N LEU A 156 -15.97 -3.93 -9.22
CA LEU A 156 -16.71 -5.08 -8.66
C LEU A 156 -17.67 -5.75 -9.66
N GLY A 157 -17.62 -5.37 -10.93
CA GLY A 157 -18.56 -5.82 -11.97
C GLY A 157 -17.92 -6.35 -13.25
N GLU A 158 -16.60 -6.50 -13.32
CA GLU A 158 -15.90 -7.02 -14.50
C GLU A 158 -15.75 -8.55 -14.42
N ASP A 159 -16.81 -9.28 -14.74
CA ASP A 159 -16.70 -10.67 -15.18
C ASP A 159 -17.18 -10.75 -16.64
N ASP A 160 -16.29 -11.20 -17.52
CA ASP A 160 -16.35 -11.10 -19.00
C ASP A 160 -17.31 -12.13 -19.64
N SER A 161 -18.31 -12.60 -18.88
CA SER A 161 -19.33 -13.52 -19.38
C SER A 161 -20.69 -12.84 -19.37
N ASP A 162 -21.06 -12.38 -20.56
CA ASP A 162 -22.41 -12.20 -21.11
C ASP A 162 -23.59 -12.44 -20.13
N MET A 163 -24.43 -11.40 -20.03
CA MET A 163 -25.72 -11.27 -19.32
C MET A 163 -25.73 -10.53 -17.97
N SER A 164 -26.07 -9.24 -18.09
CA SER A 164 -26.32 -8.24 -17.04
C SER A 164 -25.08 -7.78 -16.27
N LYS A 165 -24.48 -6.68 -16.75
CA LYS A 165 -23.76 -5.72 -15.91
C LYS A 165 -24.65 -5.31 -14.74
N ARG A 166 -24.57 -6.03 -13.62
CA ARG A 166 -25.28 -5.69 -12.39
C ARG A 166 -24.33 -4.87 -11.55
N ASN A 167 -24.56 -3.55 -11.52
CA ASN A 167 -23.85 -2.69 -10.59
C ASN A 167 -24.22 -3.13 -9.17
N LEU A 168 -23.27 -3.68 -8.43
CA LEU A 168 -23.47 -4.09 -7.03
C LEU A 168 -24.00 -2.91 -6.17
N LEU A 169 -23.65 -1.69 -6.57
CA LEU A 169 -24.21 -0.42 -6.08
C LEU A 169 -25.74 -0.37 -6.11
N GLU A 170 -26.40 -0.87 -7.15
CA GLU A 170 -27.87 -0.84 -7.27
C GLU A 170 -28.54 -1.74 -6.22
N TYR A 171 -27.88 -2.84 -5.83
CA TYR A 171 -28.36 -3.70 -4.74
C TYR A 171 -28.11 -3.09 -3.36
N ILE A 172 -26.96 -2.45 -3.17
CA ILE A 172 -26.58 -1.84 -1.89
C ILE A 172 -27.41 -0.58 -1.60
N LEU A 173 -27.78 0.16 -2.65
CA LEU A 173 -28.52 1.43 -2.55
C LEU A 173 -30.05 1.26 -2.49
N GLN A 174 -30.59 0.04 -2.43
CA GLN A 174 -32.04 -0.12 -2.25
C GLN A 174 -32.45 0.46 -0.89
N ASP A 175 -33.16 1.59 -0.91
CA ASP A 175 -33.75 2.18 0.29
C ASP A 175 -34.76 1.18 0.85
N GLU A 176 -34.83 1.03 2.18
CA GLU A 176 -35.78 0.13 2.85
C GLU A 176 -37.23 0.47 2.48
N LYS A 177 -37.48 1.71 2.04
CA LYS A 177 -38.77 2.17 1.51
C LYS A 177 -39.21 1.48 0.22
N ASP A 178 -38.27 1.03 -0.61
CA ASP A 178 -38.55 0.34 -1.87
C ASP A 178 -38.86 -1.13 -1.67
N TRP A 179 -38.69 -1.65 -0.45
CA TRP A 179 -38.99 -3.04 -0.14
C TRP A 179 -40.49 -3.31 -0.24
N PRO A 180 -40.91 -4.45 -0.85
CA PRO A 180 -42.31 -4.83 -0.96
C PRO A 180 -43.06 -4.84 0.38
N SER A 181 -42.38 -5.25 1.46
CA SER A 181 -42.93 -5.27 2.82
C SER A 181 -43.24 -3.88 3.36
N HIS A 182 -42.39 -2.89 3.07
CA HIS A 182 -42.56 -1.51 3.50
C HIS A 182 -43.76 -0.86 2.80
N ARG A 183 -43.88 -1.09 1.48
CA ARG A 183 -45.03 -0.62 0.68
C ARG A 183 -46.36 -1.22 1.13
N LEU A 184 -46.37 -2.50 1.49
CA LEU A 184 -47.55 -3.19 1.99
C LEU A 184 -48.02 -2.59 3.33
N ARG A 185 -47.10 -2.40 4.28
CA ARG A 185 -47.39 -1.77 5.58
C ARG A 185 -47.96 -0.35 5.43
N TYR A 186 -47.39 0.46 4.53
CA TYR A 186 -47.92 1.81 4.29
C TYR A 186 -49.31 1.79 3.65
N ALA A 187 -49.62 0.82 2.80
CA ALA A 187 -50.95 0.65 2.24
C ALA A 187 -51.98 0.24 3.32
N GLU A 188 -51.63 -0.71 4.19
CA GLU A 188 -52.45 -1.12 5.33
C GLU A 188 -52.72 0.05 6.29
N ILE A 189 -51.69 0.85 6.62
CA ILE A 189 -51.83 2.03 7.48
C ILE A 189 -52.76 3.07 6.84
N ARG A 190 -52.65 3.30 5.52
CA ARG A 190 -53.55 4.23 4.82
C ARG A 190 -55.00 3.77 4.84
N GLU A 191 -55.23 2.46 4.76
CA GLU A 191 -56.56 1.86 4.80
C GLU A 191 -57.19 1.95 6.20
N MET A 192 -56.40 1.91 7.28
CA MET A 192 -56.89 2.07 8.65
C MET A 192 -57.19 3.52 9.06
N VAL A 193 -56.58 4.49 8.38
CA VAL A 193 -56.73 5.93 8.70
C VAL A 193 -57.82 6.60 7.86
N ALA A 194 -58.30 5.94 6.80
CA ALA A 194 -59.42 6.37 5.96
C ALA A 194 -60.76 5.87 6.51
#